data_AF-A0A1V6ECS2-F1
#
_entry.id   AF-A0A1V6ECS2-F1
#
_cell.length_a   1.000
_cell.length_b   1.000
_cell.length_c   1.000
_cell.angle_alpha   90.00
_cell.angle_beta   90.00
_cell.angle_gamma   90.00
#
_symmetry.space_group_name_H-M   'P 1'
#
loop_
_entity.id
_entity.type
_entity.pdbx_description
1 polymer ?
#
loop_
_entity_poly.entity_id
_entity_poly.type
_entity_poly.pdbx_seq_one_letter_code
_entity_poly.pdbx_strand_id
1 'polypeptide(L)'
;MVDFVFSEQLFVMFLVNGCITNTEQGALLNEIVRVNPWPKPIGVYGYANYWMVFGGYLFEAQTLCAESRNMGAIPTEVNNLSFFSTRRAPAADPDEMPQNALESVDYDPANTYVAFIVGDGDNINFMMGTRARWIRQRAEACNKGDAFCPPLTWSISPHLARLAPDVLKWYYEMSHATGKDYFMLPPSGHLYAYPSSLEETTMQDAFVAATEADARLFGTHSTVHWDFYNTWQYAEEVFLPKYATMNGAVNGVFPVNVPYMLPTGTWNPHQFFKVITGRDGGRVVLFRPREWRGVHDNGGPLDKEFYLSPKKMAEELGAYPRGTVTGIYMTSDGGLNLHNSVMELVEILPDHVRLVSADTAVQLALEASKTSEDQ
;
A
#
# COMPACT_ATOMS: atom_id res chain seq x y z
N MET A 1 6.74 -17.91 -12.74
CA MET A 1 6.17 -17.04 -13.77
C MET A 1 6.20 -17.72 -15.13
N VAL A 2 7.30 -18.38 -15.51
CA VAL A 2 7.38 -19.14 -16.79
C VAL A 2 6.15 -20.04 -16.99
N ASP A 3 5.75 -20.76 -15.95
CA ASP A 3 4.56 -21.59 -15.90
C ASP A 3 3.27 -20.85 -16.27
N PHE A 4 3.09 -19.63 -15.75
CA PHE A 4 1.91 -18.79 -15.97
C PHE A 4 1.91 -18.11 -17.34
N VAL A 5 3.08 -17.68 -17.80
CA VAL A 5 3.28 -17.15 -19.16
C VAL A 5 2.77 -18.14 -20.19
N PHE A 6 3.10 -19.43 -20.04
CA PHE A 6 2.64 -20.47 -20.96
C PHE A 6 1.15 -20.79 -20.79
N SER A 7 0.62 -20.84 -19.56
CA SER A 7 -0.80 -21.16 -19.35
C SER A 7 -1.74 -20.09 -19.88
N GLU A 8 -1.39 -18.81 -19.69
CA GLU A 8 -2.21 -17.67 -20.12
C GLU A 8 -1.83 -17.14 -21.52
N GLN A 9 -0.87 -17.78 -22.20
CA GLN A 9 -0.38 -17.37 -23.52
C GLN A 9 0.06 -15.90 -23.57
N LEU A 10 0.76 -15.44 -22.53
CA LEU A 10 1.16 -14.04 -22.39
C LEU A 10 2.16 -13.63 -23.47
N PHE A 11 2.03 -12.40 -23.97
CA PHE A 11 3.08 -11.77 -24.75
C PHE A 11 4.29 -11.48 -23.84
N VAL A 12 5.46 -11.98 -24.23
CA VAL A 12 6.68 -11.88 -23.43
C VAL A 12 7.72 -11.07 -24.19
N MET A 13 8.34 -10.13 -23.48
CA MET A 13 9.46 -9.35 -23.99
C MET A 13 10.57 -9.30 -22.94
N PHE A 14 11.81 -9.21 -23.40
CA PHE A 14 12.97 -8.97 -22.56
C PHE A 14 13.78 -7.83 -23.17
N LEU A 15 13.48 -6.60 -22.76
CA LEU A 15 14.05 -5.36 -23.28
C LEU A 15 14.83 -4.64 -22.17
N VAL A 16 16.10 -4.98 -22.01
CA VAL A 16 16.99 -4.41 -20.97
C VAL A 16 17.00 -2.87 -21.01
N ASN A 17 17.00 -2.29 -22.21
CA ASN A 17 16.95 -0.84 -22.45
C ASN A 17 15.54 -0.34 -22.79
N GLY A 18 14.50 -1.14 -22.58
CA GLY A 18 13.13 -0.82 -23.00
C GLY A 18 12.57 0.48 -22.41
N CYS A 19 12.97 0.85 -21.20
CA CYS A 19 12.55 2.11 -20.58
C CYS A 19 13.45 3.31 -20.91
N ILE A 20 14.56 3.09 -21.62
CA ILE A 20 15.52 4.16 -21.91
C ILE A 20 15.10 4.83 -23.23
N THR A 21 14.76 6.11 -23.14
CA THR A 21 14.41 6.93 -24.30
C THR A 21 15.59 7.03 -25.28
N ASN A 22 15.29 7.23 -26.56
CA ASN A 22 16.28 7.33 -27.63
C ASN A 22 17.13 6.05 -27.85
N THR A 23 16.62 4.87 -27.46
CA THR A 23 17.21 3.58 -27.81
C THR A 23 16.29 2.79 -28.74
N GLU A 24 16.82 1.86 -29.53
CA GLU A 24 16.01 0.97 -30.38
C GLU A 24 15.01 0.13 -29.57
N GLN A 25 15.43 -0.37 -28.40
CA GLN A 25 14.55 -1.11 -27.50
C GLN A 25 13.48 -0.22 -26.89
N GLY A 26 13.79 1.04 -26.58
CA GLY A 26 12.82 2.03 -26.13
C GLY A 26 11.78 2.37 -27.20
N ALA A 27 12.20 2.55 -28.45
CA ALA A 27 11.29 2.76 -29.57
C ALA A 27 10.37 1.54 -29.77
N LEU A 28 10.94 0.32 -29.74
CA LEU A 28 10.19 -0.92 -29.86
C LEU A 28 9.16 -1.10 -28.71
N LEU A 29 9.55 -0.82 -27.46
CA LEU A 29 8.62 -0.88 -26.33
C LEU A 29 7.45 0.09 -26.54
N ASN A 30 7.75 1.34 -26.89
CA ASN A 30 6.73 2.36 -27.14
C ASN A 30 5.76 1.95 -28.26
N GLU A 31 6.27 1.32 -29.32
CA GLU A 31 5.42 0.74 -30.37
C GLU A 31 4.50 -0.35 -29.81
N ILE A 32 5.07 -1.36 -29.13
CA ILE A 32 4.34 -2.48 -28.54
C ILE A 32 3.20 -1.99 -27.63
N VAL A 33 3.49 -1.07 -26.70
CA VAL A 33 2.51 -0.62 -25.69
C VAL A 33 1.46 0.34 -26.27
N ARG A 34 1.73 0.94 -27.43
CA ARG A 34 0.79 1.82 -28.14
C ARG A 34 -0.17 1.08 -29.06
N VAL A 35 0.30 0.07 -29.81
CA VAL A 35 -0.48 -0.57 -30.89
C VAL A 35 -1.21 -1.85 -30.50
N ASN A 36 -1.16 -2.24 -29.23
CA ASN A 36 -1.81 -3.46 -28.73
C ASN A 36 -3.32 -3.28 -28.48
N PRO A 37 -4.09 -4.39 -28.44
CA PRO A 37 -5.49 -4.40 -28.08
C PRO A 37 -5.75 -4.55 -26.57
N TRP A 38 -4.75 -4.42 -25.70
CA TRP A 38 -4.91 -4.73 -24.28
C TRP A 38 -5.65 -3.62 -23.52
N PRO A 39 -6.41 -3.96 -22.46
CA PRO A 39 -7.01 -2.97 -21.56
C PRO A 39 -5.96 -2.01 -20.99
N LYS A 40 -6.37 -0.76 -20.75
CA LYS A 40 -5.53 0.31 -20.20
C LYS A 40 -6.05 0.75 -18.81
N PRO A 41 -5.16 1.07 -17.85
CA PRO A 41 -3.72 0.86 -17.91
C PRO A 41 -3.36 -0.64 -18.03
N ILE A 42 -2.29 -0.95 -18.77
CA ILE A 42 -1.81 -2.31 -18.97
C ILE A 42 -1.22 -2.82 -17.66
N GLY A 43 -1.75 -3.92 -17.13
CA GLY A 43 -1.09 -4.70 -16.08
C GLY A 43 0.07 -5.50 -16.67
N VAL A 44 1.30 -5.20 -16.26
CA VAL A 44 2.51 -5.85 -16.76
C VAL A 44 2.99 -6.86 -15.72
N TYR A 45 2.89 -8.14 -16.04
CA TYR A 45 3.40 -9.21 -15.18
C TYR A 45 4.93 -9.20 -15.12
N GLY A 46 5.45 -9.33 -13.91
CA GLY A 46 6.87 -9.36 -13.60
C GLY A 46 7.33 -8.14 -12.83
N TYR A 47 8.63 -7.95 -12.76
CA TYR A 47 9.21 -6.84 -12.02
C TYR A 47 10.29 -6.15 -12.84
N ALA A 48 10.30 -4.82 -12.82
CA ALA A 48 11.36 -4.03 -13.44
C ALA A 48 12.52 -3.87 -12.45
N ASN A 49 13.30 -4.94 -12.25
CA ASN A 49 14.52 -4.98 -11.42
C ASN A 49 15.80 -4.57 -12.18
N TYR A 50 15.69 -3.80 -13.25
CA TYR A 50 16.83 -3.36 -14.06
C TYR A 50 17.07 -1.85 -13.88
N TRP A 51 18.34 -1.42 -13.97
CA TRP A 51 18.82 -0.06 -13.70
C TRP A 51 18.65 0.40 -12.24
N MET A 52 19.47 -0.18 -11.36
CA MET A 52 19.59 0.30 -9.98
C MET A 52 20.29 1.66 -9.98
N VAL A 53 19.53 2.72 -9.72
CA VAL A 53 19.99 4.11 -9.66
C VAL A 53 19.70 4.64 -8.27
N PHE A 54 20.74 5.10 -7.56
CA PHE A 54 20.64 5.57 -6.16
C PHE A 54 19.97 4.57 -5.20
N GLY A 55 20.22 3.27 -5.37
CA GLY A 55 19.71 2.23 -4.46
C GLY A 55 18.25 1.84 -4.69
N GLY A 56 17.60 2.33 -5.75
CA GLY A 56 16.26 1.89 -6.19
C GLY A 56 16.22 1.66 -7.70
N TYR A 57 15.13 1.09 -8.21
CA TYR A 57 14.96 0.90 -9.65
C TYR A 57 14.16 2.06 -10.26
N LEU A 58 14.76 2.81 -11.18
CA LEU A 58 14.16 4.05 -11.70
C LEU A 58 12.78 3.85 -12.35
N PHE A 59 12.56 2.68 -12.97
CA PHE A 59 11.35 2.32 -13.70
C PHE A 59 10.57 1.19 -13.03
N GLU A 60 10.74 1.00 -11.72
CA GLU A 60 10.14 -0.07 -10.92
C GLU A 60 8.63 -0.23 -11.14
N ALA A 61 7.90 0.90 -11.10
CA ALA A 61 6.45 0.95 -11.33
C ALA A 61 6.04 0.71 -12.80
N GLN A 62 6.99 0.76 -13.73
CA GLN A 62 6.81 0.72 -15.19
C GLN A 62 5.94 1.85 -15.80
N THR A 63 5.25 2.65 -14.99
CA THR A 63 4.43 3.79 -15.44
C THR A 63 5.24 4.81 -16.24
N LEU A 64 6.48 5.10 -15.84
CA LEU A 64 7.35 6.06 -16.53
C LEU A 64 8.22 5.42 -17.63
N CYS A 65 8.03 4.12 -17.91
CA CYS A 65 8.87 3.38 -18.85
C CYS A 65 8.56 3.70 -20.33
N ALA A 66 7.34 4.13 -20.63
CA ALA A 66 6.90 4.48 -21.98
C ALA A 66 6.28 5.88 -22.01
N GLU A 67 6.37 6.54 -23.17
CA GLU A 67 5.83 7.89 -23.39
C GLU A 67 4.34 7.95 -23.09
N SER A 68 3.60 6.89 -23.49
CA SER A 68 2.14 6.78 -23.26
C SER A 68 1.72 6.65 -21.79
N ARG A 69 2.68 6.44 -20.88
CA ARG A 69 2.48 6.22 -19.44
C ARG A 69 1.25 5.38 -19.08
N ASN A 70 1.03 4.31 -19.82
CA ASN A 70 -0.21 3.52 -19.78
C ASN A 70 0.00 2.14 -19.16
N MET A 71 1.04 1.96 -18.34
CA MET A 71 1.42 0.70 -17.74
C MET A 71 1.53 0.80 -16.21
N GLY A 72 1.28 -0.31 -15.54
CA GLY A 72 1.61 -0.53 -14.13
C GLY A 72 2.02 -1.97 -13.92
N ALA A 73 2.92 -2.22 -12.97
CA ALA A 73 3.44 -3.55 -12.72
C ALA A 73 2.44 -4.40 -11.92
N ILE A 74 2.50 -5.72 -12.14
CA ILE A 74 1.95 -6.77 -11.30
C ILE A 74 3.15 -7.64 -10.86
N PRO A 75 3.82 -7.30 -9.75
CA PRO A 75 5.04 -7.99 -9.33
C PRO A 75 4.79 -9.49 -9.04
N THR A 76 5.24 -10.33 -9.98
CA THR A 76 4.85 -11.75 -10.07
C THR A 76 6.04 -12.69 -10.35
N GLU A 77 7.23 -12.31 -9.90
CA GLU A 77 8.44 -13.14 -9.96
C GLU A 77 8.39 -14.32 -8.95
N VAL A 78 7.36 -15.17 -9.08
CA VAL A 78 7.09 -16.33 -8.21
C VAL A 78 6.63 -17.54 -9.03
N ASN A 79 6.84 -18.74 -8.50
CA ASN A 79 6.51 -20.00 -9.17
C ASN A 79 5.08 -20.49 -8.87
N ASN A 80 4.61 -21.45 -9.65
CA ASN A 80 3.33 -22.17 -9.49
C ASN A 80 2.07 -21.31 -9.66
N LEU A 81 2.17 -20.13 -10.26
CA LEU A 81 1.02 -19.28 -10.52
C LEU A 81 0.01 -19.95 -11.47
N SER A 82 0.46 -20.76 -12.43
CA SER A 82 -0.49 -21.51 -13.29
C SER A 82 -1.29 -22.54 -12.50
N PHE A 83 -0.67 -23.17 -11.51
CA PHE A 83 -1.36 -24.08 -10.61
C PHE A 83 -2.39 -23.32 -9.74
N PHE A 84 -1.97 -22.28 -9.03
CA PHE A 84 -2.87 -21.56 -8.12
C PHE A 84 -4.03 -20.87 -8.84
N SER A 85 -3.80 -20.29 -10.03
CA SER A 85 -4.83 -19.61 -10.82
C SER A 85 -5.86 -20.56 -11.45
N THR A 86 -5.54 -21.85 -11.59
CA THR A 86 -6.44 -22.86 -12.19
C THR A 86 -7.14 -23.75 -11.17
N ARG A 87 -6.77 -23.66 -9.88
CA ARG A 87 -7.38 -24.47 -8.81
C ARG A 87 -8.85 -24.17 -8.59
N ARG A 88 -9.25 -22.91 -8.75
CA ARG A 88 -10.65 -22.47 -8.69
C ARG A 88 -10.85 -21.20 -9.52
N ALA A 89 -12.12 -20.84 -9.72
CA ALA A 89 -12.46 -19.57 -10.34
C ALA A 89 -11.91 -18.38 -9.52
N PRO A 90 -11.61 -17.25 -10.17
CA PRO A 90 -11.24 -16.03 -9.46
C PRO A 90 -12.25 -15.66 -8.37
N ALA A 91 -11.75 -15.15 -7.25
CA ALA A 91 -12.60 -14.57 -6.23
C ALA A 91 -13.34 -13.36 -6.82
N ALA A 92 -14.67 -13.35 -6.67
CA ALA A 92 -15.54 -12.29 -7.18
C ALA A 92 -16.67 -11.93 -6.22
N ASP A 93 -16.78 -12.65 -5.10
CA ASP A 93 -17.80 -12.45 -4.08
C ASP A 93 -17.14 -11.86 -2.81
N PRO A 94 -17.49 -10.64 -2.40
CA PRO A 94 -16.93 -10.03 -1.18
C PRO A 94 -17.31 -10.80 0.10
N ASP A 95 -18.41 -11.56 0.08
CA ASP A 95 -18.84 -12.32 1.24
C ASP A 95 -18.01 -13.61 1.45
N GLU A 96 -17.17 -14.00 0.48
CA GLU A 96 -16.30 -15.17 0.61
C GLU A 96 -15.17 -14.95 1.63
N MET A 97 -14.72 -13.70 1.79
CA MET A 97 -13.52 -13.33 2.56
C MET A 97 -13.79 -12.01 3.31
N PRO A 98 -14.71 -12.00 4.29
CA PRO A 98 -15.05 -10.79 5.01
C PRO A 98 -13.85 -10.31 5.83
N GLN A 99 -13.65 -8.99 5.90
CA GLN A 99 -12.67 -8.40 6.80
C GLN A 99 -13.03 -8.66 8.26
N ASN A 100 -12.05 -8.62 9.16
CA ASN A 100 -12.32 -8.53 10.60
C ASN A 100 -13.17 -7.27 10.91
N ALA A 101 -14.07 -7.39 11.88
CA ALA A 101 -14.79 -6.24 12.40
C ALA A 101 -13.79 -5.21 12.96
N LEU A 102 -14.00 -3.94 12.61
CA LEU A 102 -13.14 -2.85 13.07
C LEU A 102 -13.17 -2.71 14.60
N GLU A 103 -12.11 -2.13 15.14
CA GLU A 103 -11.99 -1.88 16.57
C GLU A 103 -13.06 -0.89 17.04
N SER A 104 -13.78 -1.23 18.11
CA SER A 104 -14.74 -0.34 18.75
C SER A 104 -14.00 0.71 19.59
N VAL A 105 -13.53 1.78 18.96
CA VAL A 105 -12.75 2.85 19.59
C VAL A 105 -13.26 4.21 19.14
N ASP A 106 -13.63 5.06 20.10
CA ASP A 106 -14.00 6.45 19.84
C ASP A 106 -12.76 7.37 19.87
N TYR A 107 -12.83 8.49 19.15
CA TYR A 107 -11.81 9.53 19.23
C TYR A 107 -11.77 10.21 20.60
N ASP A 108 -10.59 10.19 21.23
CA ASP A 108 -10.26 10.89 22.46
C ASP A 108 -9.02 11.77 22.23
N PRO A 109 -9.14 13.10 22.34
CA PRO A 109 -8.02 14.02 22.10
C PRO A 109 -6.89 13.88 23.13
N ALA A 110 -7.05 13.10 24.20
CA ALA A 110 -5.96 12.76 25.12
C ALA A 110 -5.00 11.68 24.57
N ASN A 111 -5.39 10.94 23.54
CA ASN A 111 -4.62 9.85 22.95
C ASN A 111 -3.96 10.22 21.62
N THR A 112 -2.95 9.44 21.23
CA THR A 112 -2.35 9.44 19.89
C THR A 112 -2.68 8.10 19.24
N TYR A 113 -3.29 8.11 18.06
CA TYR A 113 -3.71 6.90 17.35
C TYR A 113 -2.77 6.63 16.17
N VAL A 114 -2.25 5.40 16.10
CA VAL A 114 -1.24 5.01 15.10
C VAL A 114 -1.66 3.72 14.42
N ALA A 115 -1.76 3.76 13.08
CA ALA A 115 -1.91 2.58 12.25
C ALA A 115 -0.56 2.13 11.68
N PHE A 116 -0.09 0.94 12.08
CA PHE A 116 1.05 0.30 11.42
C PHE A 116 0.58 -0.51 10.21
N ILE A 117 1.25 -0.30 9.08
CA ILE A 117 0.92 -0.94 7.81
C ILE A 117 2.12 -1.76 7.34
N VAL A 118 1.97 -3.07 7.31
CA VAL A 118 2.96 -3.96 6.71
C VAL A 118 2.89 -3.85 5.19
N GLY A 119 3.91 -3.24 4.59
CA GLY A 119 4.01 -2.93 3.18
C GLY A 119 4.42 -4.09 2.26
N ASP A 120 4.72 -3.74 1.02
CA ASP A 120 5.16 -4.63 -0.07
C ASP A 120 4.14 -5.73 -0.42
N GLY A 121 2.86 -5.49 -0.15
CA GLY A 121 1.77 -6.43 -0.38
C GLY A 121 1.37 -6.57 -1.85
N ASP A 122 1.74 -5.60 -2.69
CA ASP A 122 1.61 -5.63 -4.15
C ASP A 122 2.38 -6.82 -4.76
N ASN A 123 3.47 -7.23 -4.10
CA ASN A 123 4.37 -8.24 -4.58
C ASN A 123 3.93 -9.66 -4.25
N ILE A 124 3.46 -10.39 -5.27
CA ILE A 124 2.94 -11.75 -5.13
C ILE A 124 4.02 -12.72 -4.61
N ASN A 125 5.29 -12.50 -4.95
CA ASN A 125 6.38 -13.31 -4.38
C ASN A 125 6.50 -13.12 -2.86
N PHE A 126 6.29 -11.89 -2.37
CA PHE A 126 6.30 -11.61 -0.94
C PHE A 126 5.07 -12.19 -0.24
N MET A 127 3.89 -12.08 -0.85
CA MET A 127 2.67 -12.72 -0.36
C MET A 127 2.83 -14.23 -0.25
N MET A 128 3.36 -14.90 -1.27
CA MET A 128 3.53 -16.36 -1.23
C MET A 128 4.73 -16.82 -0.39
N GLY A 129 5.60 -15.90 0.02
CA GLY A 129 6.84 -16.20 0.74
C GLY A 129 6.90 -15.54 2.12
N THR A 130 7.56 -14.39 2.20
CA THR A 130 7.91 -13.75 3.48
C THR A 130 6.68 -13.29 4.27
N ARG A 131 5.67 -12.68 3.62
CA ARG A 131 4.45 -12.22 4.32
C ARG A 131 3.64 -13.41 4.85
N ALA A 132 3.60 -14.53 4.12
CA ALA A 132 2.96 -15.76 4.62
C ALA A 132 3.68 -16.33 5.85
N ARG A 133 5.01 -16.22 5.93
CA ARG A 133 5.74 -16.60 7.15
C ARG A 133 5.45 -15.64 8.30
N TRP A 134 5.44 -14.34 8.05
CA TRP A 134 5.22 -13.34 9.10
C TRP A 134 3.82 -13.41 9.70
N ILE A 135 2.77 -13.58 8.89
CA ILE A 135 1.41 -13.69 9.44
C ILE A 135 1.21 -14.96 10.27
N ARG A 136 1.90 -16.07 9.94
CA ARG A 136 1.94 -17.27 10.80
C ARG A 136 2.64 -17.01 12.13
N GLN A 137 3.83 -16.40 12.08
CA GLN A 137 4.58 -16.02 13.29
C GLN A 137 3.77 -15.07 14.17
N ARG A 138 3.02 -14.16 13.55
CA ARG A 138 2.12 -13.26 14.26
C ARG A 138 0.96 -14.01 14.91
N ALA A 139 0.32 -14.94 14.23
CA ALA A 139 -0.73 -15.76 14.84
C ALA A 139 -0.21 -16.55 16.06
N GLU A 140 1.01 -17.09 15.97
CA GLU A 140 1.67 -17.74 17.11
C GLU A 140 1.96 -16.77 18.26
N ALA A 141 2.37 -15.53 17.97
CA ALA A 141 2.58 -14.49 18.98
C ALA A 141 1.26 -14.08 19.65
N CYS A 142 0.20 -13.89 18.87
CA CYS A 142 -1.13 -13.54 19.36
C CYS A 142 -1.71 -14.60 20.30
N ASN A 143 -1.40 -15.88 20.09
CA ASN A 143 -1.80 -16.96 20.99
C ASN A 143 -1.20 -16.86 22.41
N LYS A 144 -0.22 -15.97 22.65
CA LYS A 144 0.33 -15.70 23.98
C LYS A 144 -0.52 -14.71 24.80
N GLY A 145 -1.51 -14.05 24.17
CA GLY A 145 -2.47 -13.14 24.81
C GLY A 145 -2.54 -11.77 24.13
N ASP A 146 -3.61 -11.03 24.42
CA ASP A 146 -3.95 -9.75 23.76
C ASP A 146 -2.86 -8.68 23.85
N ALA A 147 -2.09 -8.67 24.94
CA ALA A 147 -0.97 -7.74 25.11
C ALA A 147 0.11 -7.89 24.02
N PHE A 148 0.19 -9.06 23.38
CA PHE A 148 1.12 -9.38 22.29
C PHE A 148 0.44 -9.39 20.92
N CYS A 149 -0.83 -8.98 20.84
CA CYS A 149 -1.63 -8.96 19.62
C CYS A 149 -2.27 -7.58 19.35
N PRO A 150 -1.46 -6.51 19.23
CA PRO A 150 -1.99 -5.19 18.87
C PRO A 150 -2.57 -5.23 17.44
N PRO A 151 -3.54 -4.37 17.09
CA PRO A 151 -3.96 -4.22 15.71
C PRO A 151 -2.82 -3.99 14.72
N LEU A 152 -2.88 -4.65 13.57
CA LEU A 152 -1.91 -4.48 12.49
C LEU A 152 -2.61 -4.58 11.14
N THR A 153 -2.27 -3.66 10.24
CA THR A 153 -2.78 -3.69 8.87
C THR A 153 -1.73 -4.25 7.93
N TRP A 154 -2.14 -5.07 6.98
CA TRP A 154 -1.30 -5.65 5.94
C TRP A 154 -1.76 -5.14 4.58
N SER A 155 -0.83 -4.59 3.81
CA SER A 155 -1.09 -4.43 2.38
C SER A 155 -1.19 -5.81 1.72
N ILE A 156 -2.12 -5.98 0.77
CA ILE A 156 -2.35 -7.26 0.08
C ILE A 156 -2.68 -7.04 -1.40
N SER A 157 -2.02 -7.77 -2.30
CA SER A 157 -2.22 -7.59 -3.74
C SER A 157 -3.65 -7.93 -4.16
N PRO A 158 -4.36 -7.01 -4.84
CA PRO A 158 -5.70 -7.28 -5.37
C PRO A 158 -5.67 -8.42 -6.39
N HIS A 159 -4.56 -8.61 -7.08
CA HIS A 159 -4.41 -9.63 -8.10
C HIS A 159 -4.38 -11.05 -7.55
N LEU A 160 -4.24 -11.26 -6.23
CA LEU A 160 -4.41 -12.59 -5.64
C LEU A 160 -5.81 -13.16 -5.90
N ALA A 161 -6.84 -12.32 -6.04
CA ALA A 161 -8.19 -12.78 -6.38
C ALA A 161 -8.25 -13.57 -7.70
N ARG A 162 -7.38 -13.23 -8.66
CA ARG A 162 -7.26 -13.97 -9.93
C ARG A 162 -6.13 -14.99 -9.88
N LEU A 163 -4.96 -14.58 -9.39
CA LEU A 163 -3.72 -15.35 -9.53
C LEU A 163 -3.60 -16.50 -8.54
N ALA A 164 -4.13 -16.33 -7.33
CA ALA A 164 -4.05 -17.32 -6.27
C ALA A 164 -5.20 -17.13 -5.25
N PRO A 165 -6.47 -17.34 -5.66
CA PRO A 165 -7.62 -17.04 -4.80
C PRO A 165 -7.68 -17.90 -3.53
N ASP A 166 -7.11 -19.10 -3.53
CA ASP A 166 -6.93 -19.92 -2.32
C ASP A 166 -5.92 -19.29 -1.34
N VAL A 167 -4.87 -18.63 -1.85
CA VAL A 167 -3.89 -17.92 -1.02
C VAL A 167 -4.52 -16.68 -0.41
N LEU A 168 -5.31 -15.93 -1.18
CA LEU A 168 -6.08 -14.80 -0.66
C LEU A 168 -7.00 -15.24 0.49
N LYS A 169 -7.80 -16.28 0.27
CA LYS A 169 -8.68 -16.82 1.31
C LYS A 169 -7.92 -17.23 2.57
N TRP A 170 -6.79 -17.91 2.41
CA TRP A 170 -5.94 -18.30 3.53
C TRP A 170 -5.46 -17.10 4.35
N TYR A 171 -5.16 -15.96 3.73
CA TYR A 171 -4.81 -14.73 4.45
C TYR A 171 -5.94 -14.21 5.34
N TYR A 172 -7.19 -14.22 4.84
CA TYR A 172 -8.36 -13.84 5.64
C TYR A 172 -8.65 -14.83 6.76
N GLU A 173 -8.49 -16.13 6.53
CA GLU A 173 -8.60 -17.14 7.60
C GLU A 173 -7.55 -16.92 8.70
N MET A 174 -6.31 -16.57 8.31
CA MET A 174 -5.26 -16.23 9.26
C MET A 174 -5.56 -14.95 10.03
N SER A 175 -6.14 -13.94 9.37
CA SER A 175 -6.49 -12.69 10.04
C SER A 175 -7.63 -12.89 11.05
N HIS A 176 -8.61 -13.72 10.73
CA HIS A 176 -9.67 -14.09 11.67
C HIS A 176 -9.16 -14.87 12.88
N ALA A 177 -8.11 -15.69 12.71
CA ALA A 177 -7.51 -16.42 13.81
C ALA A 177 -6.90 -15.49 14.88
N THR A 178 -6.46 -14.28 14.50
CA THR A 178 -5.98 -13.27 15.46
C THR A 178 -7.07 -12.29 15.87
N GLY A 179 -8.06 -12.03 15.00
CA GLY A 179 -9.07 -10.98 15.19
C GLY A 179 -8.49 -9.56 15.28
N LYS A 180 -7.21 -9.39 14.94
CA LYS A 180 -6.42 -8.16 15.10
C LYS A 180 -5.57 -7.84 13.87
N ASP A 181 -5.77 -8.59 12.80
CA ASP A 181 -5.13 -8.38 11.51
C ASP A 181 -6.15 -7.88 10.50
N TYR A 182 -5.80 -6.83 9.79
CA TYR A 182 -6.65 -6.18 8.80
C TYR A 182 -5.91 -6.07 7.48
N PHE A 183 -6.64 -5.94 6.38
CA PHE A 183 -6.05 -5.75 5.07
C PHE A 183 -6.36 -4.38 4.48
N MET A 184 -5.46 -3.90 3.63
CA MET A 184 -5.65 -2.72 2.80
C MET A 184 -5.02 -2.94 1.42
N LEU A 185 -5.39 -2.11 0.45
CA LEU A 185 -4.77 -2.19 -0.88
C LEU A 185 -3.32 -1.64 -0.85
N PRO A 186 -2.40 -2.25 -1.62
CA PRO A 186 -0.96 -1.98 -1.56
C PRO A 186 -0.59 -0.78 -2.46
N PRO A 187 0.69 -0.39 -2.58
CA PRO A 187 1.13 0.55 -3.62
C PRO A 187 0.67 0.11 -5.04
N SER A 188 -0.14 0.86 -5.78
CA SER A 188 -0.90 2.08 -5.42
C SER A 188 -2.42 1.88 -5.51
N GLY A 189 -2.90 0.69 -5.18
CA GLY A 189 -4.27 0.23 -5.38
C GLY A 189 -4.28 -0.98 -6.29
N HIS A 190 -4.91 -0.83 -7.46
CA HIS A 190 -5.04 -1.90 -8.45
C HIS A 190 -3.70 -2.39 -9.01
N LEU A 191 -2.83 -1.48 -9.48
CA LEU A 191 -1.50 -1.81 -10.02
C LEU A 191 -0.40 -1.15 -9.20
N TYR A 192 0.79 -1.73 -9.26
CA TYR A 192 2.01 -1.08 -8.79
C TYR A 192 2.44 -0.02 -9.82
N ALA A 193 1.97 1.20 -9.61
CA ALA A 193 2.02 2.31 -10.57
C ALA A 193 2.21 3.65 -9.84
N TYR A 194 2.55 4.70 -10.59
CA TYR A 194 2.45 6.09 -10.14
C TYR A 194 1.16 6.70 -10.69
N PRO A 195 0.03 6.67 -9.95
CA PRO A 195 -1.28 6.91 -10.55
C PRO A 195 -1.44 8.34 -11.08
N SER A 196 -0.85 9.34 -10.41
CA SER A 196 -0.88 10.73 -10.88
C SER A 196 -0.05 10.96 -12.15
N SER A 197 0.83 10.02 -12.49
CA SER A 197 1.65 10.08 -13.70
C SER A 197 1.01 9.39 -14.91
N LEU A 198 -0.12 8.69 -14.75
CA LEU A 198 -0.87 8.14 -15.87
C LEU A 198 -1.32 9.28 -16.80
N GLU A 199 -1.00 9.17 -18.09
CA GLU A 199 -1.07 10.30 -19.04
C GLU A 199 -2.47 10.87 -19.21
N GLU A 200 -3.47 10.01 -19.40
CA GLU A 200 -4.83 10.42 -19.71
C GLU A 200 -5.73 10.37 -18.49
N THR A 201 -6.59 11.38 -18.32
CA THR A 201 -7.57 11.42 -17.22
C THR A 201 -8.49 10.20 -17.23
N THR A 202 -8.86 9.69 -18.42
CA THR A 202 -9.67 8.47 -18.53
C THR A 202 -8.94 7.22 -18.05
N MET A 203 -7.59 7.17 -18.16
CA MET A 203 -6.81 6.07 -17.60
C MET A 203 -6.71 6.18 -16.08
N GLN A 204 -6.59 7.40 -15.54
CA GLN A 204 -6.68 7.62 -14.10
C GLN A 204 -8.05 7.22 -13.55
N ASP A 205 -9.14 7.55 -14.26
CA ASP A 205 -10.50 7.14 -13.89
C ASP A 205 -10.67 5.62 -13.91
N ALA A 206 -10.13 4.95 -14.94
CA ALA A 206 -10.12 3.48 -15.02
C ALA A 206 -9.31 2.85 -13.88
N PHE A 207 -8.16 3.43 -13.53
CA PHE A 207 -7.35 2.98 -12.40
C PHE A 207 -8.11 3.12 -11.07
N VAL A 208 -8.71 4.28 -10.82
CA VAL A 208 -9.52 4.54 -9.61
C VAL A 208 -10.68 3.57 -9.53
N ALA A 209 -11.41 3.35 -10.63
CA ALA A 209 -12.53 2.41 -10.68
C ALA A 209 -12.11 0.96 -10.40
N ALA A 210 -10.93 0.54 -10.90
CA ALA A 210 -10.38 -0.78 -10.61
C ALA A 210 -9.98 -0.92 -9.14
N THR A 211 -9.29 0.08 -8.57
CA THR A 211 -8.94 0.12 -7.14
C THR A 211 -10.20 0.08 -6.25
N GLU A 212 -11.25 0.82 -6.62
CA GLU A 212 -12.54 0.80 -5.94
C GLU A 212 -13.23 -0.57 -6.01
N ALA A 213 -13.16 -1.25 -7.15
CA ALA A 213 -13.71 -2.59 -7.31
C ALA A 213 -12.96 -3.62 -6.44
N ASP A 214 -11.63 -3.53 -6.41
CA ASP A 214 -10.80 -4.39 -5.56
C ASP A 214 -11.09 -4.14 -4.07
N ALA A 215 -11.20 -2.87 -3.67
CA ALA A 215 -11.51 -2.48 -2.30
C ALA A 215 -12.86 -3.07 -1.84
N ARG A 216 -13.88 -3.03 -2.70
CA ARG A 216 -15.19 -3.66 -2.42
C ARG A 216 -15.09 -5.18 -2.32
N LEU A 217 -14.37 -5.81 -3.24
CA LEU A 217 -14.19 -7.26 -3.24
C LEU A 217 -13.49 -7.74 -1.97
N PHE A 218 -12.57 -6.95 -1.43
CA PHE A 218 -11.75 -7.33 -0.28
C PHE A 218 -12.34 -6.80 1.05
N GLY A 219 -13.40 -5.99 0.99
CA GLY A 219 -13.92 -5.29 2.16
C GLY A 219 -12.87 -4.40 2.84
N THR A 220 -11.98 -3.79 2.06
CA THR A 220 -10.97 -2.84 2.55
C THR A 220 -11.40 -1.41 2.27
N HIS A 221 -11.07 -0.46 3.14
CA HIS A 221 -11.40 0.96 2.92
C HIS A 221 -10.20 1.88 2.73
N SER A 222 -8.99 1.32 2.84
CA SER A 222 -7.75 2.07 2.69
C SER A 222 -6.89 1.56 1.54
N THR A 223 -6.12 2.46 0.94
CA THR A 223 -5.09 2.14 -0.05
C THR A 223 -3.78 2.87 0.26
N VAL A 224 -2.66 2.25 -0.06
CA VAL A 224 -1.40 2.97 -0.17
C VAL A 224 -1.40 3.72 -1.50
N HIS A 225 -0.96 4.97 -1.51
CA HIS A 225 -0.79 5.76 -2.73
C HIS A 225 0.70 6.05 -2.90
N TRP A 226 1.31 5.41 -3.89
CA TRP A 226 2.73 5.54 -4.19
C TRP A 226 2.92 6.37 -5.44
N ASP A 227 3.64 7.48 -5.32
CA ASP A 227 3.77 8.48 -6.40
C ASP A 227 5.13 9.18 -6.36
N PHE A 228 5.44 9.87 -7.45
CA PHE A 228 6.70 10.59 -7.59
C PHE A 228 6.67 11.93 -6.85
N TYR A 229 7.78 12.34 -6.24
CA TYR A 229 7.83 13.49 -5.32
C TYR A 229 7.31 14.80 -5.91
N ASN A 230 7.39 14.98 -7.23
CA ASN A 230 6.96 16.20 -7.90
C ASN A 230 5.50 16.17 -8.37
N THR A 231 4.76 15.08 -8.14
CA THR A 231 3.34 14.96 -8.54
C THR A 231 2.37 15.22 -7.39
N TRP A 232 2.83 15.32 -6.13
CA TRP A 232 1.96 15.38 -4.95
C TRP A 232 0.95 16.53 -4.95
N GLN A 233 1.31 17.69 -5.48
CA GLN A 233 0.34 18.78 -5.62
C GLN A 233 -0.82 18.38 -6.56
N TYR A 234 -0.51 17.81 -7.72
CA TYR A 234 -1.52 17.30 -8.64
C TYR A 234 -2.29 16.12 -8.03
N ALA A 235 -1.60 15.23 -7.31
CA ALA A 235 -2.21 14.10 -6.64
C ALA A 235 -3.32 14.59 -5.69
N GLU A 236 -3.01 15.56 -4.83
CA GLU A 236 -3.96 16.13 -3.86
C GLU A 236 -5.10 16.92 -4.52
N GLU A 237 -4.80 17.74 -5.53
CA GLU A 237 -5.77 18.66 -6.13
C GLU A 237 -6.67 17.99 -7.19
N VAL A 238 -6.18 16.93 -7.85
CA VAL A 238 -6.83 16.36 -9.04
C VAL A 238 -7.07 14.87 -8.94
N PHE A 239 -6.06 14.08 -8.56
CA PHE A 239 -6.17 12.62 -8.59
C PHE A 239 -6.95 12.06 -7.39
N LEU A 240 -6.50 12.33 -6.16
CA LEU A 240 -7.09 11.81 -4.92
C LEU A 240 -8.56 12.23 -4.69
N PRO A 241 -9.02 13.43 -5.11
CA PRO A 241 -10.44 13.75 -5.09
C PRO A 241 -11.33 12.77 -5.89
N LYS A 242 -10.78 11.97 -6.80
CA LYS A 242 -11.52 10.91 -7.51
C LYS A 242 -11.96 9.76 -6.59
N TYR A 243 -11.26 9.52 -5.48
CA TYR A 243 -11.68 8.54 -4.45
C TYR A 243 -12.75 9.12 -3.51
N ALA A 244 -12.80 10.44 -3.35
CA ALA A 244 -13.67 11.14 -2.40
C ALA A 244 -15.15 11.17 -2.86
N THR A 245 -15.76 10.01 -3.07
CA THR A 245 -17.17 9.87 -3.48
C THR A 245 -18.04 9.34 -2.35
N MET A 246 -19.31 9.75 -2.27
CA MET A 246 -20.21 9.40 -1.16
C MET A 246 -20.42 7.89 -1.01
N ASN A 247 -20.34 7.15 -2.12
CA ASN A 247 -20.48 5.70 -2.16
C ASN A 247 -19.15 4.98 -2.41
N GLY A 248 -18.02 5.70 -2.35
CA GLY A 248 -16.68 5.15 -2.53
C GLY A 248 -16.34 4.12 -1.47
N ALA A 249 -15.63 3.07 -1.87
CA ALA A 249 -15.10 2.07 -0.96
C ALA A 249 -13.82 2.58 -0.30
N VAL A 250 -12.98 3.31 -1.05
CA VAL A 250 -11.74 3.89 -0.52
C VAL A 250 -12.03 5.22 0.15
N ASN A 251 -11.77 5.28 1.45
CA ASN A 251 -11.86 6.50 2.27
C ASN A 251 -10.57 6.82 3.04
N GLY A 252 -9.55 5.94 2.98
CA GLY A 252 -8.22 6.15 3.53
C GLY A 252 -7.12 6.06 2.48
N VAL A 253 -6.21 7.04 2.48
CA VAL A 253 -5.03 7.06 1.61
C VAL A 253 -3.79 7.25 2.46
N PHE A 254 -2.84 6.32 2.33
CA PHE A 254 -1.55 6.32 3.00
C PHE A 254 -0.43 6.58 1.98
N PRO A 255 0.12 7.80 1.95
CA PRO A 255 1.18 8.18 1.01
C PRO A 255 2.50 7.45 1.23
N VAL A 256 3.13 7.05 0.13
CA VAL A 256 4.53 6.61 0.07
C VAL A 256 5.18 7.38 -1.07
N ASN A 257 6.33 8.01 -0.82
CA ASN A 257 6.94 8.91 -1.80
C ASN A 257 8.06 8.23 -2.59
N VAL A 258 8.29 8.68 -3.82
CA VAL A 258 9.46 8.30 -4.62
C VAL A 258 10.24 9.52 -5.11
N PRO A 259 11.55 9.60 -4.80
CA PRO A 259 12.27 8.83 -3.78
C PRO A 259 11.72 9.11 -2.36
N TYR A 260 11.71 8.10 -1.49
CA TYR A 260 11.13 8.18 -0.13
C TYR A 260 11.80 9.25 0.76
N MET A 261 13.08 9.55 0.53
CA MET A 261 13.85 10.56 1.27
C MET A 261 13.39 12.00 0.98
N LEU A 262 12.64 12.23 -0.10
CA LEU A 262 12.18 13.57 -0.44
C LEU A 262 10.85 13.88 0.28
N PRO A 263 10.65 15.12 0.74
CA PRO A 263 9.35 15.52 1.25
C PRO A 263 8.33 15.60 0.11
N THR A 264 7.07 15.30 0.41
CA THR A 264 5.94 15.56 -0.51
C THR A 264 5.60 17.04 -0.62
N GLY A 265 6.06 17.86 0.34
CA GLY A 265 6.06 19.34 0.25
C GLY A 265 4.74 20.03 0.57
N THR A 266 3.70 19.28 0.98
CA THR A 266 2.33 19.81 1.14
C THR A 266 1.84 19.85 2.59
N TRP A 267 2.69 19.53 3.58
CA TRP A 267 2.28 19.32 4.97
C TRP A 267 2.70 20.44 5.92
N ASN A 268 1.76 20.93 6.72
CA ASN A 268 2.08 21.78 7.86
C ASN A 268 2.75 20.95 8.98
N PRO A 269 3.68 21.50 9.77
CA PRO A 269 4.44 20.73 10.76
C PRO A 269 3.61 19.93 11.78
N HIS A 270 2.44 20.44 12.16
CA HIS A 270 1.53 19.81 13.14
C HIS A 270 0.33 19.10 12.51
N GLN A 271 0.28 19.02 11.18
CA GLN A 271 -0.79 18.34 10.47
C GLN A 271 -0.38 16.89 10.18
N PHE A 272 -1.20 15.92 10.62
CA PHE A 272 -0.94 14.49 10.42
C PHE A 272 -1.88 13.84 9.40
N PHE A 273 -2.97 14.54 9.04
CA PHE A 273 -3.86 14.14 7.97
C PHE A 273 -4.57 15.35 7.36
N LYS A 274 -5.17 15.15 6.19
CA LYS A 274 -6.08 16.07 5.49
C LYS A 274 -7.34 15.31 5.16
N VAL A 275 -8.48 16.00 5.22
CA VAL A 275 -9.75 15.47 4.68
C VAL A 275 -9.98 16.12 3.33
N ILE A 276 -9.90 15.33 2.26
CA ILE A 276 -10.22 15.77 0.91
C ILE A 276 -11.70 15.48 0.69
N THR A 277 -12.46 16.52 0.34
CA THR A 277 -13.89 16.42 0.06
C THR A 277 -14.10 16.46 -1.45
N GLY A 278 -14.77 15.45 -2.00
CA GLY A 278 -15.11 15.39 -3.41
C GLY A 278 -16.37 16.18 -3.73
N ARG A 279 -16.72 16.20 -5.02
CA ARG A 279 -17.80 17.05 -5.55
C ARG A 279 -19.19 16.66 -5.05
N ASP A 280 -19.39 15.41 -4.67
CA ASP A 280 -20.66 14.89 -4.16
C ASP A 280 -20.74 14.89 -2.62
N GLY A 281 -19.74 15.46 -1.94
CA GLY A 281 -19.64 15.47 -0.48
C GLY A 281 -18.96 14.22 0.11
N GLY A 282 -18.54 13.27 -0.73
CA GLY A 282 -17.70 12.16 -0.31
C GLY A 282 -16.37 12.64 0.26
N ARG A 283 -15.77 11.85 1.15
CA ARG A 283 -14.55 12.24 1.86
C ARG A 283 -13.52 11.12 1.82
N VAL A 284 -12.28 11.51 1.60
CA VAL A 284 -11.11 10.63 1.75
C VAL A 284 -10.10 11.29 2.68
N VAL A 285 -9.58 10.53 3.62
CA VAL A 285 -8.52 10.95 4.53
C VAL A 285 -7.18 10.66 3.88
N LEU A 286 -6.41 11.71 3.63
CA LEU A 286 -5.01 11.60 3.23
C LEU A 286 -4.15 11.72 4.49
N PHE A 287 -3.37 10.69 4.82
CA PHE A 287 -2.43 10.74 5.94
C PHE A 287 -1.10 11.39 5.54
N ARG A 288 -0.40 11.97 6.52
CA ARG A 288 0.97 12.43 6.31
C ARG A 288 1.87 11.22 6.05
N PRO A 289 2.73 11.24 5.02
CA PRO A 289 3.68 10.17 4.76
C PRO A 289 4.63 9.99 5.94
N ARG A 290 4.77 8.75 6.39
CA ARG A 290 5.80 8.32 7.35
C ARG A 290 6.09 6.85 7.12
N GLU A 291 7.33 6.55 6.75
CA GLU A 291 7.77 5.17 6.49
C GLU A 291 8.75 4.68 7.57
N TRP A 292 8.70 3.40 7.92
CA TRP A 292 9.66 2.74 8.79
C TRP A 292 10.28 1.55 8.04
N ARG A 293 11.55 1.68 7.65
CA ARG A 293 12.19 0.78 6.68
C ARG A 293 13.21 -0.16 7.36
N GLY A 294 13.79 0.25 8.49
CA GLY A 294 14.71 -0.58 9.28
C GLY A 294 14.82 -0.15 10.75
N VAL A 295 15.62 -0.88 11.54
CA VAL A 295 15.59 -0.78 13.02
C VAL A 295 16.96 -0.56 13.68
N HIS A 296 17.95 -0.14 12.89
CA HIS A 296 19.37 -0.19 13.29
C HIS A 296 19.98 1.17 13.62
N ASP A 297 19.20 2.26 13.66
CA ASP A 297 19.59 3.62 14.05
C ASP A 297 20.77 4.25 13.26
N ASN A 298 21.20 3.60 12.18
CA ASN A 298 22.43 3.90 11.46
C ASN A 298 22.22 4.35 10.00
N GLY A 299 21.01 4.81 9.66
CA GLY A 299 20.77 5.46 8.37
C GLY A 299 21.67 6.68 8.16
N GLY A 300 21.95 6.98 6.90
CA GLY A 300 22.68 8.18 6.49
C GLY A 300 21.92 9.48 6.77
N PRO A 301 22.51 10.64 6.41
CA PRO A 301 21.95 11.94 6.78
C PRO A 301 20.55 12.23 6.25
N LEU A 302 20.15 11.60 5.14
CA LEU A 302 18.86 11.83 4.45
C LEU A 302 17.82 10.73 4.71
N ASP A 303 18.22 9.63 5.33
CA ASP A 303 17.36 8.47 5.54
C ASP A 303 17.33 7.98 6.99
N LYS A 304 18.11 8.56 7.92
CA LYS A 304 18.16 8.16 9.33
C LYS A 304 16.80 8.01 10.02
N GLU A 305 15.85 8.89 9.71
CA GLU A 305 14.50 8.85 10.30
C GLU A 305 13.70 7.61 9.89
N PHE A 306 14.06 6.95 8.79
CA PHE A 306 13.42 5.72 8.32
C PHE A 306 13.97 4.46 9.00
N TYR A 307 15.04 4.58 9.79
CA TYR A 307 15.77 3.44 10.37
C TYR A 307 15.78 3.42 11.90
N LEU A 308 14.80 4.07 12.54
CA LEU A 308 14.73 4.15 14.00
C LEU A 308 14.63 2.77 14.65
N SER A 309 15.37 2.55 15.72
CA SER A 309 15.12 1.42 16.62
C SER A 309 13.73 1.52 17.24
N PRO A 310 13.13 0.40 17.72
CA PRO A 310 11.82 0.41 18.37
C PRO A 310 11.73 1.44 19.51
N LYS A 311 12.82 1.62 20.28
CA LYS A 311 12.89 2.64 21.33
C LYS A 311 12.72 4.06 20.78
N LYS A 312 13.46 4.42 19.73
CA LYS A 312 13.36 5.75 19.13
C LYS A 312 12.04 5.98 18.41
N MET A 313 11.49 4.94 17.78
CA MET A 313 10.15 5.02 17.20
C MET A 313 9.09 5.25 18.30
N ALA A 314 9.17 4.55 19.44
CA ALA A 314 8.28 4.79 20.57
C ALA A 314 8.44 6.20 21.18
N GLU A 315 9.67 6.70 21.27
CA GLU A 315 9.95 8.09 21.68
C GLU A 315 9.33 9.11 20.70
N GLU A 316 9.45 8.88 19.39
CA GLU A 316 8.84 9.73 18.36
C GLU A 316 7.31 9.75 18.48
N LEU A 317 6.68 8.57 18.50
CA LEU A 317 5.22 8.46 18.62
C LEU A 317 4.70 9.04 19.94
N GLY A 318 5.45 8.85 21.02
CA GLY A 318 5.15 9.44 22.33
C GLY A 318 5.20 10.96 22.36
N ALA A 319 6.02 11.56 21.50
CA ALA A 319 6.20 13.01 21.39
C ALA A 319 5.20 13.69 20.44
N TYR A 320 4.42 12.93 19.66
CA TYR A 320 3.36 13.51 18.84
C TYR A 320 2.32 14.25 19.70
N PRO A 321 1.75 15.36 19.22
CA PRO A 321 0.69 16.08 19.94
C PRO A 321 -0.47 15.16 20.29
N ARG A 322 -1.11 15.37 21.45
CA ARG A 322 -2.32 14.63 21.81
C ARG A 322 -3.45 14.93 20.82
N GLY A 323 -4.27 13.92 20.55
CA GLY A 323 -5.30 13.95 19.52
C GLY A 323 -4.81 13.65 18.10
N THR A 324 -3.52 13.33 17.93
CA THR A 324 -2.95 12.94 16.64
C THR A 324 -3.54 11.60 16.17
N VAL A 325 -3.85 11.52 14.87
CA VAL A 325 -4.17 10.27 14.17
C VAL A 325 -3.24 10.16 12.96
N THR A 326 -2.52 9.04 12.83
CA THR A 326 -1.47 8.89 11.82
C THR A 326 -1.28 7.43 11.39
N GLY A 327 -0.59 7.24 10.26
CA GLY A 327 -0.16 5.93 9.77
C GLY A 327 1.36 5.83 9.64
N ILE A 328 1.90 4.63 9.81
CA ILE A 328 3.31 4.30 9.61
C ILE A 328 3.39 3.13 8.62
N TYR A 329 3.92 3.40 7.42
CA TYR A 329 4.11 2.38 6.39
C TYR A 329 5.44 1.66 6.59
N MET A 330 5.42 0.34 6.72
CA MET A 330 6.59 -0.46 7.05
C MET A 330 7.08 -1.24 5.84
N THR A 331 8.32 -1.03 5.41
CA THR A 331 8.94 -1.77 4.30
C THR A 331 9.99 -2.76 4.83
N SER A 332 10.27 -3.82 4.06
CA SER A 332 11.23 -4.85 4.46
C SER A 332 12.66 -4.65 3.92
N ASP A 333 12.85 -3.68 3.03
CA ASP A 333 14.11 -3.44 2.33
C ASP A 333 15.25 -2.93 3.22
N GLY A 334 14.93 -2.28 4.34
CA GLY A 334 15.91 -1.86 5.35
C GLY A 334 16.21 -2.88 6.45
N GLY A 335 15.77 -4.14 6.29
CA GLY A 335 16.00 -5.22 7.26
C GLY A 335 15.02 -5.27 8.43
N LEU A 336 13.93 -4.50 8.35
CA LEU A 336 12.82 -4.58 9.29
C LEU A 336 12.06 -5.91 9.13
N ASN A 337 11.65 -6.50 10.26
CA ASN A 337 10.67 -7.59 10.33
C ASN A 337 9.75 -7.43 11.53
N LEU A 338 8.68 -8.21 11.64
CA LEU A 338 7.72 -8.06 12.75
C LEU A 338 8.38 -8.16 14.14
N HIS A 339 9.31 -9.10 14.31
CA HIS A 339 9.92 -9.39 15.61
C HIS A 339 10.78 -8.23 16.10
N ASN A 340 11.62 -7.68 15.23
CA ASN A 340 12.55 -6.60 15.59
C ASN A 340 11.95 -5.18 15.50
N SER A 341 10.66 -5.05 15.18
CA SER A 341 9.99 -3.76 14.99
C SER A 341 8.74 -3.62 15.87
N VAL A 342 7.55 -3.80 15.31
CA VAL A 342 6.27 -3.59 16.01
C VAL A 342 6.17 -4.45 17.27
N MET A 343 6.64 -5.71 17.23
CA MET A 343 6.54 -6.58 18.40
C MET A 343 7.46 -6.15 19.56
N GLU A 344 8.60 -5.53 19.28
CA GLU A 344 9.43 -4.91 20.34
C GLU A 344 8.87 -3.56 20.78
N LEU A 345 8.35 -2.78 19.84
CA LEU A 345 7.80 -1.44 20.08
C LEU A 345 6.61 -1.49 21.03
N VAL A 346 5.69 -2.44 20.85
CA VAL A 346 4.45 -2.50 21.63
C VAL A 346 4.67 -2.73 23.13
N GLU A 347 5.80 -3.31 23.51
CA GLU A 347 6.17 -3.54 24.91
C GLU A 347 6.60 -2.24 25.61
N ILE A 348 6.93 -1.20 24.85
CA ILE A 348 7.51 0.06 25.34
C ILE A 348 6.75 1.30 24.88
N LEU A 349 5.60 1.13 24.23
CA LEU A 349 4.75 2.25 23.82
C LEU A 349 4.23 3.00 25.05
N PRO A 350 4.24 4.34 25.04
CA PRO A 350 3.58 5.12 26.09
C PRO A 350 2.08 4.83 26.15
N ASP A 351 1.50 4.84 27.35
CA ASP A 351 0.08 4.48 27.59
C ASP A 351 -0.93 5.27 26.74
N HIS A 352 -0.57 6.48 26.30
CA HIS A 352 -1.44 7.32 25.47
C HIS A 352 -1.36 7.04 23.98
N VAL A 353 -0.42 6.20 23.54
CA VAL A 353 -0.28 5.81 22.15
C VAL A 353 -1.11 4.54 21.95
N ARG A 354 -2.16 4.63 21.14
CA ARG A 354 -3.09 3.54 20.85
C ARG A 354 -2.89 3.06 19.42
N LEU A 355 -2.62 1.76 19.29
CA LEU A 355 -2.53 1.13 17.98
C LEU A 355 -3.91 0.74 17.46
N VAL A 356 -4.16 1.02 16.19
CA VAL A 356 -5.42 0.77 15.49
C VAL A 356 -5.15 0.28 14.06
N SER A 357 -6.14 -0.33 13.43
CA SER A 357 -6.12 -0.62 11.99
C SER A 357 -6.13 0.66 11.15
N ALA A 358 -5.73 0.56 9.89
CA ALA A 358 -5.75 1.68 8.94
C ALA A 358 -7.17 2.24 8.76
N ASP A 359 -8.17 1.37 8.62
CA ASP A 359 -9.56 1.77 8.43
C ASP A 359 -10.15 2.43 9.70
N THR A 360 -9.79 1.95 10.89
CA THR A 360 -10.15 2.62 12.15
C THR A 360 -9.43 3.98 12.29
N ALA A 361 -8.17 4.10 11.87
CA ALA A 361 -7.48 5.39 11.84
C ALA A 361 -8.20 6.39 10.93
N VAL A 362 -8.77 5.96 9.80
CA VAL A 362 -9.59 6.83 8.95
C VAL A 362 -10.83 7.36 9.69
N GLN A 363 -11.56 6.48 10.38
CA GLN A 363 -12.74 6.88 11.15
C GLN A 363 -12.39 7.91 12.23
N LEU A 364 -11.32 7.64 12.98
CA LEU A 364 -10.82 8.53 14.03
C LEU A 364 -10.36 9.88 13.46
N ALA A 365 -9.71 9.91 12.30
CA ALA A 365 -9.31 11.15 11.63
C ALA A 365 -10.53 11.99 11.18
N LEU A 366 -11.59 11.34 10.68
CA LEU A 366 -12.85 12.00 10.32
C LEU A 366 -13.63 12.53 11.54
N GLU A 367 -13.47 11.92 12.71
CA GLU A 367 -14.01 12.41 13.98
C GLU A 367 -13.20 13.59 14.53
N ALA A 368 -11.88 13.47 14.50
CA ALA A 368 -10.95 14.51 14.91
C ALA A 368 -11.13 15.81 14.08
N SER A 369 -11.40 15.67 12.77
CA SER A 369 -11.61 16.83 11.89
C SER A 369 -12.84 17.65 12.26
N LYS A 370 -13.94 16.99 12.66
CA LYS A 370 -15.19 17.67 13.07
C LYS A 370 -14.98 18.49 14.34
N THR A 371 -14.28 17.91 15.32
CA THR A 371 -13.98 18.58 16.60
C THR A 371 -13.15 19.85 16.42
N SER A 372 -12.36 19.94 15.34
CA SER A 372 -11.53 21.09 15.00
C SER A 372 -12.29 22.19 14.24
N GLU A 373 -13.42 21.87 13.60
CA GLU A 373 -14.28 22.83 12.90
C GLU A 373 -15.27 23.54 13.86
N ASP A 374 -15.57 22.92 15.00
CA ASP A 374 -16.45 23.47 16.05
C ASP A 374 -15.72 24.38 17.08
N GLN A 375 -14.41 24.59 16.93
CA GLN A 375 -13.57 25.50 17.72
C GLN A 375 -13.12 26.70 16.89
#